data_AF-A0A356GQP3-F1
#
_entry.id   AF-A0A356GQP3-F1
#
_cell.length_a   1.000
_cell.length_b   1.000
_cell.length_c   1.000
_cell.angle_alpha   90.00
_cell.angle_beta   90.00
_cell.angle_gamma   90.00
#
_symmetry.space_group_name_H-M   'P 1'
#
loop_
_entity.id
_entity.type
_entity.pdbx_description
1 polymer ?
#
loop_
_entity_poly.entity_id
_entity_poly.type
_entity_poly.pdbx_seq_one_letter_code
_entity_poly.pdbx_strand_id
1 'polypeptide(L)'
;MFLGIDVGSISMKFVLYSPPGGGPLPEEVRSQCLSDVPASLERGGEAYLLSYDRLQGDPNRKVPERLAEWIGRIGGERIGGMAVTGKSGPNLSAILGARYENDFRCLVKGVGAVQPDARTIFEMGGENAKVIRLEAADGNGSVRIRDYDTNGDCAAGTGSFIDQQANRMQIAVEEVGEMVARAASSARVAGRCSVFAKTDMIHAQQKGCSPEEILKGLCEAVARNFKSSINKGKDPVARVALVGGLFANQGVVRAIREAFAFSPDDVVLPWGFAHLAALGAALAASESPGAERGAGGVFLPGGTVPAEGEKAFPAWPPLSTKDVVFLRDRIAPPPPVGNGTEVFLGIDVGSVSTNFALVDGEGNLVKEIYVRTQGRPVQVVTDGLHELREEFGDAISVRGVGTTGSGRELIGELVGADTVQDEITAHKTGSSFISRRYFDQSVDTIFEIGGQDSKFISLQDGVVVDFAMNDACAAGTGSFLEEQAERLGIRIKEEFARMALSSEAPVRMGERCTVFMEQDLNNYLHRGANRVDLVAGLAYSVVINYLNRVVRGRLIGETIYFQGGT
;
A
#
# COMPACT_ATOMS: atom_id res chain seq x y z
N MET A 1 10.61 -30.42 18.45
CA MET A 1 9.88 -29.75 17.35
C MET A 1 10.78 -28.70 16.72
N PHE A 2 10.51 -28.27 15.50
CA PHE A 2 11.33 -27.30 14.77
C PHE A 2 10.47 -26.14 14.28
N LEU A 3 10.94 -24.91 14.45
CA LEU A 3 10.21 -23.71 14.09
C LEU A 3 10.70 -23.16 12.75
N GLY A 4 9.77 -22.83 11.87
CA GLY A 4 10.05 -22.14 10.62
C GLY A 4 9.38 -20.79 10.61
N ILE A 5 10.13 -19.77 10.19
CA ILE A 5 9.68 -18.39 10.14
C ILE A 5 9.85 -17.88 8.71
N ASP A 6 8.77 -17.47 8.07
CA ASP A 6 8.83 -16.75 6.78
C ASP A 6 8.50 -15.28 7.01
N VAL A 7 9.45 -14.39 6.73
CA VAL A 7 9.27 -12.94 6.85
C VAL A 7 9.30 -12.31 5.46
N GLY A 8 8.09 -12.05 4.95
CA GLY A 8 7.87 -11.32 3.70
C GLY A 8 7.79 -9.81 3.92
N SER A 9 7.53 -9.07 2.84
CA SER A 9 7.46 -7.61 2.91
C SER A 9 6.31 -7.05 3.75
N ILE A 10 5.19 -7.77 3.85
CA ILE A 10 3.95 -7.30 4.50
C ILE A 10 3.40 -8.28 5.53
N SER A 11 4.07 -9.41 5.75
CA SER A 11 3.61 -10.45 6.68
C SER A 11 4.74 -11.31 7.20
N MET A 12 4.55 -11.80 8.42
CA MET A 12 5.37 -12.84 9.03
C MET A 12 4.49 -14.07 9.29
N LYS A 13 5.04 -15.26 9.05
CA LYS A 13 4.33 -16.53 9.26
C LYS A 13 5.19 -17.47 10.06
N PHE A 14 4.55 -18.16 11.00
CA PHE A 14 5.19 -19.12 11.89
C PHE A 14 4.58 -20.50 11.69
N VAL A 15 5.44 -21.50 11.48
CA VAL A 15 5.05 -22.90 11.35
C VAL A 15 5.88 -23.73 12.31
N LEU A 16 5.23 -24.71 12.94
CA LEU A 16 5.93 -25.71 13.73
C LEU A 16 5.85 -27.07 13.05
N TYR A 17 6.99 -27.74 12.97
CA TYR A 17 7.10 -29.12 12.51
C TYR A 17 7.45 -30.04 13.69
N SER A 18 6.63 -31.08 13.90
CA SER A 18 6.93 -32.18 14.80
C SER A 18 7.37 -33.41 13.99
N PRO A 19 8.63 -33.86 14.12
CA PRO A 19 9.08 -35.06 13.42
C PRO A 19 8.40 -36.32 13.96
N PRO A 20 8.46 -37.47 13.24
CA PRO A 20 7.96 -38.75 13.74
C PRO A 20 8.48 -39.05 15.15
N GLY A 21 7.56 -39.36 16.08
CA GLY A 21 7.89 -39.64 17.49
C GLY A 21 8.04 -38.39 18.38
N GLY A 22 8.02 -37.18 17.81
CA GLY A 22 7.82 -35.95 18.57
C GLY A 22 6.34 -35.86 18.96
N GLY A 23 6.04 -36.08 20.25
CA GLY A 23 4.66 -36.08 20.76
C GLY A 23 3.82 -34.87 20.30
N PRO A 24 2.49 -34.96 20.35
CA PRO A 24 1.61 -33.94 19.79
C PRO A 24 1.79 -32.60 20.52
N LEU A 25 1.44 -31.51 19.83
CA LEU A 25 1.39 -30.20 20.47
C LEU A 25 0.39 -30.24 21.64
N PRO A 26 0.70 -29.63 22.81
CA PRO A 26 -0.27 -29.47 23.89
C PRO A 26 -1.56 -28.83 23.38
N GLU A 27 -2.70 -29.31 23.85
CA GLU A 27 -4.02 -28.89 23.37
C GLU A 27 -4.24 -27.38 23.49
N GLU A 28 -3.78 -26.78 24.59
CA GLU A 28 -3.83 -25.34 24.86
C GLU A 28 -3.07 -24.50 23.82
N VAL A 29 -1.99 -25.04 23.27
CA VAL A 29 -1.21 -24.38 22.20
C VAL A 29 -1.84 -24.66 20.85
N ARG A 30 -2.39 -25.87 20.66
CA ARG A 30 -3.05 -26.27 19.40
C ARG A 30 -4.30 -25.43 19.14
N SER A 31 -5.11 -25.15 20.15
CA SER A 31 -6.32 -24.33 20.04
C SER A 31 -6.04 -22.86 19.68
N GLN A 32 -4.76 -22.44 19.70
CA GLN A 32 -4.31 -21.10 19.33
C GLN A 32 -3.66 -21.07 17.95
N CYS A 33 -3.46 -22.23 17.32
CA CYS A 33 -2.96 -22.34 15.95
C CYS A 33 -4.06 -21.91 14.96
N LEU A 34 -3.67 -21.51 13.76
CA LEU A 34 -4.60 -21.18 12.67
C LEU A 34 -5.33 -22.40 12.08
N SER A 35 -4.84 -23.61 12.38
CA SER A 35 -5.40 -24.86 11.87
C SER A 35 -5.63 -25.80 13.04
N ASP A 36 -6.89 -26.18 13.25
CA ASP A 36 -7.29 -27.14 14.29
C ASP A 36 -6.75 -28.56 14.01
N VAL A 37 -6.53 -28.86 12.72
CA VAL A 37 -6.02 -30.15 12.24
C VAL A 37 -4.61 -29.96 11.69
N PRO A 38 -3.57 -30.64 12.24
CA PRO A 38 -2.24 -30.61 11.66
C PRO A 38 -2.21 -31.36 10.33
N ALA A 39 -1.31 -30.96 9.42
CA ALA A 39 -1.04 -31.76 8.22
C ALA A 39 -0.08 -32.89 8.55
N SER A 40 -0.49 -34.12 8.25
CA SER A 40 0.43 -35.26 8.18
C SER A 40 1.27 -35.14 6.91
N LEU A 41 2.59 -35.14 7.06
CA LEU A 41 3.50 -34.98 5.93
C LEU A 41 3.86 -36.35 5.32
N GLU A 42 4.11 -36.38 4.01
CA GLU A 42 4.38 -37.63 3.29
C GLU A 42 5.62 -38.39 3.82
N ARG A 43 6.63 -37.64 4.29
CA ARG A 43 7.85 -38.19 4.91
C ARG A 43 7.73 -38.45 6.42
N GLY A 44 6.50 -38.37 6.95
CA GLY A 44 6.17 -38.52 8.36
C GLY A 44 6.26 -37.22 9.16
N GLY A 45 5.62 -37.23 10.34
CA GLY A 45 5.51 -36.06 11.22
C GLY A 45 4.29 -35.19 10.93
N GLU A 46 4.14 -34.15 11.72
CA GLU A 46 2.99 -33.25 11.71
C GLU A 46 3.43 -31.79 11.59
N ALA A 47 2.71 -31.01 10.80
CA ALA A 47 2.89 -29.57 10.67
C ALA A 47 1.72 -28.81 11.29
N TYR A 48 2.04 -27.72 12.00
CA TYR A 48 1.09 -26.84 12.68
C TYR A 48 1.28 -25.40 12.19
N LEU A 49 0.20 -24.77 11.71
CA LEU A 49 0.20 -23.36 11.32
C LEU A 49 0.00 -22.51 12.58
N LEU A 50 1.04 -21.87 13.09
CA LEU A 50 0.94 -21.11 14.33
C LEU A 50 0.22 -19.78 14.09
N SER A 51 0.75 -18.96 13.19
CA SER A 51 0.19 -17.62 12.91
C SER A 51 0.52 -17.12 11.51
N TYR A 52 -0.30 -16.17 11.06
CA TYR A 52 -0.10 -15.31 9.91
C TYR A 52 -0.36 -13.90 10.42
N ASP A 53 0.69 -13.11 10.58
CA ASP A 53 0.57 -11.76 11.13
C ASP A 53 0.94 -10.75 10.05
N ARG A 54 0.08 -9.73 9.86
CA ARG A 54 0.39 -8.58 9.03
C ARG A 54 1.56 -7.82 9.65
N LEU A 55 2.57 -7.54 8.84
CA LEU A 55 3.76 -6.82 9.26
C LEU A 55 3.60 -5.33 8.89
N GLN A 56 3.30 -4.52 9.91
CA GLN A 56 3.31 -3.05 9.84
C GLN A 56 4.46 -2.51 10.69
N GLY A 57 5.19 -1.49 10.25
CA GLY A 57 6.36 -0.97 11.00
C GLY A 57 7.60 -1.87 10.92
N ASP A 58 8.51 -1.76 11.90
CA ASP A 58 9.84 -2.37 11.85
C ASP A 58 9.85 -3.90 12.12
N PRO A 59 10.24 -4.74 11.14
CA PRO A 59 10.39 -6.19 11.34
C PRO A 59 11.43 -6.58 12.38
N ASN A 60 12.49 -5.79 12.55
CA ASN A 60 13.57 -6.11 13.48
C ASN A 60 13.11 -6.09 14.94
N ARG A 61 11.96 -5.45 15.20
CA ARG A 61 11.28 -5.46 16.49
C ARG A 61 10.13 -6.45 16.56
N LYS A 62 9.22 -6.41 15.57
CA LYS A 62 7.97 -7.19 15.62
C LYS A 62 8.17 -8.70 15.51
N VAL A 63 9.13 -9.14 14.70
CA VAL A 63 9.37 -10.59 14.53
C VAL A 63 9.91 -11.22 15.82
N PRO A 64 10.93 -10.64 16.51
CA PRO A 64 11.35 -11.13 17.81
C PRO A 64 10.26 -11.12 18.88
N GLU A 65 9.46 -10.04 18.97
CA GLU A 65 8.33 -9.94 19.92
C GLU A 65 7.35 -11.10 19.72
N ARG A 66 6.92 -11.33 18.48
CA ARG A 66 5.98 -12.40 18.15
C ARG A 66 6.58 -13.80 18.33
N LEU A 67 7.86 -13.97 18.03
CA LEU A 67 8.58 -15.21 18.28
C LEU A 67 8.62 -15.54 19.77
N ALA A 68 8.91 -14.55 20.62
CA ALA A 68 8.97 -14.74 22.07
C ALA A 68 7.63 -15.20 22.65
N GLU A 69 6.50 -14.67 22.14
CA GLU A 69 5.16 -15.15 22.50
C GLU A 69 4.97 -16.63 22.18
N TRP A 70 5.34 -17.06 20.98
CA TRP A 70 5.23 -18.46 20.56
C TRP A 70 6.15 -19.38 21.37
N ILE A 71 7.40 -18.98 21.62
CA ILE A 71 8.33 -19.74 22.46
C ILE A 71 7.77 -19.87 23.88
N GLY A 72 7.21 -18.80 24.45
CA GLY A 72 6.60 -18.82 25.78
C GLY A 72 5.42 -19.79 25.89
N ARG A 73 4.60 -19.89 24.84
CA ARG A 73 3.47 -20.84 24.76
C ARG A 73 3.92 -22.27 24.52
N ILE A 74 4.85 -22.46 23.58
CA ILE A 74 5.33 -23.78 23.18
C ILE A 74 6.26 -24.37 24.23
N GLY A 75 6.99 -23.58 25.02
CA GLY A 75 8.07 -24.06 25.88
C GLY A 75 9.38 -24.23 25.11
N GLY A 76 10.37 -23.40 25.43
CA GLY A 76 11.64 -23.33 24.68
C GLY A 76 12.41 -24.66 24.66
N GLU A 77 12.25 -25.49 25.69
CA GLU A 77 12.86 -26.84 25.80
C GLU A 77 12.33 -27.82 24.74
N ARG A 78 11.14 -27.58 24.18
CA ARG A 78 10.53 -28.42 23.13
C ARG A 78 10.99 -28.04 21.72
N ILE A 79 11.70 -26.93 21.58
CA ILE A 79 12.20 -26.42 20.30
C ILE A 79 13.65 -26.91 20.10
N GLY A 80 13.83 -27.81 19.13
CA GLY A 80 15.12 -28.40 18.77
C GLY A 80 15.96 -27.55 17.83
N GLY A 81 15.36 -26.56 17.17
CA GLY A 81 16.02 -25.60 16.29
C GLY A 81 15.01 -24.75 15.53
N MET A 82 15.49 -23.67 14.92
CA MET A 82 14.66 -22.83 14.07
C MET A 82 15.38 -22.37 12.80
N ALA A 83 14.62 -22.02 11.78
CA ALA A 83 15.15 -21.37 10.59
C ALA A 83 14.23 -20.24 10.15
N VAL A 84 14.85 -19.21 9.57
CA VAL A 84 14.16 -18.05 9.00
C VAL A 84 14.40 -17.98 7.50
N THR A 85 13.37 -17.60 6.77
CA THR A 85 13.40 -17.37 5.32
C THR A 85 12.67 -16.06 4.97
N GLY A 86 12.58 -15.78 3.67
CA GLY A 86 11.95 -14.57 3.16
C GLY A 86 12.89 -13.36 3.08
N LYS A 87 12.33 -12.21 2.71
CA LYS A 87 13.06 -10.97 2.36
C LYS A 87 13.91 -10.44 3.51
N SER A 88 13.38 -10.53 4.73
CA SER A 88 14.05 -10.02 5.94
C SER A 88 14.92 -11.08 6.63
N GLY A 89 14.91 -12.31 6.11
CA GLY A 89 15.59 -13.47 6.70
C GLY A 89 17.08 -13.25 6.99
N PRO A 90 17.89 -12.71 6.06
CA PRO A 90 19.33 -12.53 6.30
C PRO A 90 19.67 -11.55 7.44
N ASN A 91 18.84 -10.53 7.66
CA ASN A 91 19.04 -9.58 8.76
C ASN A 91 18.53 -10.16 10.08
N LEU A 92 17.36 -10.80 10.04
CA LEU A 92 16.72 -11.39 11.20
C LEU A 92 17.44 -12.63 11.71
N SER A 93 18.11 -13.41 10.86
CA SER A 93 18.83 -14.61 11.29
C SER A 93 19.84 -14.32 12.40
N ALA A 94 20.55 -13.19 12.30
CA ALA A 94 21.49 -12.76 13.34
C ALA A 94 20.79 -12.32 14.63
N ILE A 95 19.67 -11.59 14.52
CA ILE A 95 18.89 -11.09 15.67
C ILE A 95 18.25 -12.26 16.43
N LEU A 96 17.68 -13.21 15.69
CA LEU A 96 16.95 -14.34 16.24
C LEU A 96 17.87 -15.48 16.70
N GLY A 97 19.14 -15.47 16.29
CA GLY A 97 20.03 -16.63 16.49
C GLY A 97 19.57 -17.85 15.69
N ALA A 98 18.92 -17.62 14.55
CA ALA A 98 18.33 -18.63 13.68
C ALA A 98 19.12 -18.77 12.38
N ARG A 99 19.09 -19.95 11.76
CA ARG A 99 19.68 -20.16 10.44
C ARG A 99 18.84 -19.49 9.36
N TYR A 100 19.50 -18.75 8.48
CA TYR A 100 18.86 -18.30 7.25
C TYR A 100 18.80 -19.43 6.21
N GLU A 101 17.63 -19.62 5.62
CA GLU A 101 17.41 -20.53 4.51
C GLU A 101 16.83 -19.79 3.29
N ASN A 102 17.28 -20.19 2.10
CA ASN A 102 16.83 -19.57 0.86
C ASN A 102 15.35 -19.84 0.60
N ASP A 103 14.60 -18.76 0.31
CA ASP A 103 13.16 -18.76 0.06
C ASP A 103 12.71 -19.79 -0.98
N PHE A 104 13.35 -19.85 -2.15
CA PHE A 104 12.99 -20.82 -3.19
C PHE A 104 13.13 -22.26 -2.71
N ARG A 105 14.21 -22.55 -1.97
CA ARG A 105 14.46 -23.90 -1.44
C ARG A 105 13.42 -24.26 -0.38
N CYS A 106 13.10 -23.33 0.51
CA CYS A 106 12.05 -23.48 1.51
C CYS A 106 10.69 -23.74 0.85
N LEU A 107 10.29 -22.91 -0.11
CA LEU A 107 9.01 -23.03 -0.80
C LEU A 107 8.84 -24.39 -1.49
N VAL A 108 9.83 -24.82 -2.26
CA VAL A 108 9.81 -26.13 -2.94
C VAL A 108 9.75 -27.28 -1.94
N LYS A 109 10.48 -27.17 -0.83
CA LYS A 109 10.48 -28.19 0.22
C LYS A 109 9.14 -28.28 0.95
N GLY A 110 8.52 -27.15 1.27
CA GLY A 110 7.20 -27.10 1.89
C GLY A 110 6.11 -27.61 0.97
N VAL A 111 6.09 -27.17 -0.30
CA VAL A 111 5.14 -27.68 -1.31
C VAL A 111 5.33 -29.17 -1.53
N GLY A 112 6.56 -29.64 -1.73
CA GLY A 112 6.84 -31.06 -1.96
C GLY A 112 6.45 -31.97 -0.79
N ALA A 113 6.41 -31.45 0.45
CA ALA A 113 5.99 -32.22 1.63
C ALA A 113 4.46 -32.39 1.75
N VAL A 114 3.68 -31.48 1.15
CA VAL A 114 2.21 -31.43 1.26
C VAL A 114 1.51 -31.78 -0.05
N GLN A 115 2.15 -31.48 -1.19
CA GLN A 115 1.62 -31.68 -2.54
C GLN A 115 2.71 -32.25 -3.49
N PRO A 116 3.02 -33.56 -3.40
CA PRO A 116 4.15 -34.18 -4.13
C PRO A 116 3.94 -34.29 -5.66
N ASP A 117 2.69 -34.30 -6.11
CA ASP A 117 2.31 -34.31 -7.53
C ASP A 117 2.41 -32.93 -8.20
N ALA A 118 2.70 -31.86 -7.45
CA ALA A 118 2.91 -30.53 -8.00
C ALA A 118 4.06 -30.51 -9.01
N ARG A 119 3.84 -29.84 -10.15
CA ARG A 119 4.83 -29.63 -11.22
C ARG A 119 5.10 -28.17 -11.48
N THR A 120 4.18 -27.29 -11.08
CA THR A 120 4.38 -25.85 -11.11
C THR A 120 3.90 -25.23 -9.81
N ILE A 121 4.65 -24.28 -9.27
CA ILE A 121 4.24 -23.45 -8.13
C ILE A 121 3.99 -22.05 -8.66
N PHE A 122 2.76 -21.55 -8.47
CA PHE A 122 2.44 -20.15 -8.62
C PHE A 122 2.42 -19.53 -7.24
N GLU A 123 3.39 -18.67 -6.96
CA GLU A 123 3.46 -17.93 -5.70
C GLU A 123 2.97 -16.49 -5.91
N MET A 124 2.00 -16.04 -5.13
CA MET A 124 1.55 -14.65 -5.09
C MET A 124 1.50 -14.15 -3.64
N GLY A 125 2.58 -13.47 -3.24
CA GLY A 125 2.72 -12.80 -1.95
C GLY A 125 2.35 -11.32 -2.00
N GLY A 126 2.76 -10.56 -0.99
CA GLY A 126 2.47 -9.12 -0.88
C GLY A 126 3.13 -8.29 -1.97
N GLU A 127 4.47 -8.29 -2.02
CA GLU A 127 5.25 -7.56 -3.04
C GLU A 127 5.97 -8.49 -4.02
N ASN A 128 6.04 -9.78 -3.71
CA ASN A 128 6.77 -10.77 -4.49
C ASN A 128 5.78 -11.77 -5.08
N ALA A 129 6.03 -12.15 -6.32
CA ALA A 129 5.33 -13.22 -6.98
C ALA A 129 6.30 -14.02 -7.85
N LYS A 130 6.10 -15.34 -7.90
CA LYS A 130 7.02 -16.28 -8.54
C LYS A 130 6.27 -17.35 -9.31
N VAL A 131 6.91 -17.86 -10.34
CA VAL A 131 6.56 -19.14 -10.95
C VAL A 131 7.77 -20.04 -10.82
N ILE A 132 7.61 -21.20 -10.22
CA ILE A 132 8.66 -22.22 -10.12
C ILE A 132 8.16 -23.47 -10.82
N ARG A 133 8.92 -23.98 -11.78
CA ARG A 133 8.61 -25.22 -12.48
C ARG A 133 9.52 -26.31 -11.97
N LEU A 134 8.91 -27.43 -11.63
CA LEU A 134 9.54 -28.53 -10.94
C LEU A 134 9.76 -29.70 -11.88
N GLU A 135 10.87 -30.39 -11.69
CA GLU A 135 11.13 -31.69 -12.29
C GLU A 135 11.33 -32.74 -11.19
N ALA A 136 10.98 -33.99 -11.49
CA ALA A 136 11.23 -35.09 -10.57
C ALA A 136 12.75 -35.32 -10.46
N ALA A 137 13.26 -35.29 -9.23
CA ALA A 137 14.58 -35.78 -8.90
C ALA A 137 14.52 -37.31 -8.83
N ASP A 138 15.25 -37.98 -9.73
CA ASP A 138 15.58 -39.41 -9.76
C ASP A 138 14.87 -40.30 -8.71
N GLY A 139 13.85 -41.07 -9.13
CA GLY A 139 13.29 -42.26 -8.45
C GLY A 139 12.70 -42.15 -7.03
N ASN A 140 13.12 -41.17 -6.22
CA ASN A 140 12.87 -41.06 -4.78
C ASN A 140 11.81 -40.00 -4.42
N GLY A 141 11.06 -39.49 -5.41
CA GLY A 141 9.98 -38.53 -5.19
C GLY A 141 10.41 -37.14 -4.72
N SER A 142 11.71 -36.83 -4.70
CA SER A 142 12.17 -35.45 -4.51
C SER A 142 11.91 -34.63 -5.77
N VAL A 143 11.76 -33.31 -5.62
CA VAL A 143 11.58 -32.37 -6.73
C VAL A 143 12.76 -31.40 -6.79
N ARG A 144 13.17 -31.02 -8.01
CA ARG A 144 14.19 -30.00 -8.27
C ARG A 144 13.56 -28.83 -9.02
N ILE A 145 14.14 -27.64 -8.87
CA ILE A 145 13.76 -26.47 -9.67
C ILE A 145 14.36 -26.64 -11.06
N ARG A 146 13.52 -26.80 -12.07
CA ARG A 146 13.94 -26.82 -13.48
C ARG A 146 14.19 -25.41 -13.98
N ASP A 147 13.21 -24.54 -13.79
CA ASP A 147 13.31 -23.11 -14.08
C ASP A 147 12.36 -22.32 -13.17
N TYR A 148 12.62 -21.03 -13.07
CA TYR A 148 11.79 -20.12 -12.31
C TYR A 148 11.74 -18.74 -12.96
N ASP A 149 10.66 -18.02 -12.70
CA ASP A 149 10.50 -16.61 -13.04
C ASP A 149 9.96 -15.88 -11.80
N THR A 150 10.31 -14.60 -11.67
CA THR A 150 9.83 -13.74 -10.59
C THR A 150 9.36 -12.42 -11.18
N ASN A 151 8.50 -11.70 -10.45
CA ASN A 151 8.32 -10.30 -10.76
C ASN A 151 9.64 -9.55 -10.55
N GLY A 152 9.92 -8.57 -11.41
CA GLY A 152 10.97 -7.58 -11.15
C GLY A 152 10.53 -6.64 -10.02
N ASP A 153 11.07 -5.42 -9.98
CA ASP A 153 10.73 -4.39 -8.98
C ASP A 153 9.29 -3.85 -9.05
N CYS A 154 8.38 -4.50 -9.79
CA CYS A 154 7.01 -4.05 -10.00
C CYS A 154 6.02 -4.86 -9.16
N ALA A 155 5.23 -4.17 -8.32
CA ALA A 155 4.14 -4.75 -7.53
C ALA A 155 2.86 -5.04 -8.35
N ALA A 156 2.84 -4.75 -9.66
CA ALA A 156 1.68 -5.05 -10.50
C ALA A 156 1.48 -6.56 -10.60
N GLY A 157 0.36 -7.04 -10.07
CA GLY A 157 0.05 -8.47 -10.00
C GLY A 157 0.45 -9.16 -8.69
N THR A 158 0.66 -8.41 -7.61
CA THR A 158 0.91 -8.97 -6.26
C THR A 158 -0.20 -8.58 -5.28
N GLY A 159 -0.14 -9.07 -4.04
CA GLY A 159 -1.17 -8.81 -3.03
C GLY A 159 -1.27 -7.35 -2.60
N SER A 160 -0.14 -6.64 -2.52
CA SER A 160 -0.11 -5.21 -2.19
C SER A 160 -0.88 -4.36 -3.20
N PHE A 161 -0.90 -4.76 -4.47
CA PHE A 161 -1.70 -4.08 -5.48
C PHE A 161 -3.20 -4.14 -5.15
N ILE A 162 -3.73 -5.30 -4.77
CA ILE A 162 -5.14 -5.42 -4.38
C ILE A 162 -5.40 -4.69 -3.07
N ASP A 163 -4.52 -4.86 -2.08
CA ASP A 163 -4.64 -4.23 -0.75
C ASP A 163 -4.75 -2.70 -0.86
N GLN A 164 -3.84 -2.09 -1.64
CA GLN A 164 -3.84 -0.65 -1.88
C GLN A 164 -5.10 -0.16 -2.60
N GLN A 165 -5.68 -0.95 -3.51
CA GLN A 165 -6.90 -0.56 -4.22
C GLN A 165 -8.16 -0.76 -3.37
N ALA A 166 -8.22 -1.85 -2.59
CA ALA A 166 -9.35 -2.15 -1.70
C ALA A 166 -9.45 -1.11 -0.57
N ASN A 167 -8.34 -0.76 0.08
CA ASN A 167 -8.30 0.26 1.14
C ASN A 167 -8.82 1.62 0.63
N ARG A 168 -8.49 2.01 -0.61
CA ARG A 168 -9.01 3.24 -1.24
C ARG A 168 -10.53 3.27 -1.37
N MET A 169 -11.15 2.12 -1.47
CA MET A 169 -12.61 1.96 -1.51
C MET A 169 -13.21 1.71 -0.11
N GLN A 170 -12.39 1.74 0.95
CA GLN A 170 -12.75 1.41 2.33
C GLN A 170 -13.28 -0.02 2.47
N ILE A 171 -12.65 -0.95 1.75
CA ILE A 171 -12.98 -2.36 1.74
C ILE A 171 -11.80 -3.14 2.30
N ALA A 172 -12.06 -4.04 3.26
CA ALA A 172 -11.01 -4.91 3.74
C ALA A 172 -10.63 -5.90 2.62
N VAL A 173 -9.34 -6.14 2.39
CA VAL A 173 -8.92 -7.01 1.29
C VAL A 173 -9.42 -8.46 1.45
N GLU A 174 -9.68 -8.85 2.70
CA GLU A 174 -10.31 -10.12 3.07
C GLU A 174 -11.76 -10.23 2.54
N GLU A 175 -12.49 -9.12 2.40
CA GLU A 175 -13.88 -9.07 1.92
C GLU A 175 -13.97 -9.11 0.39
N VAL A 176 -12.91 -8.72 -0.31
CA VAL A 176 -12.88 -8.58 -1.78
C VAL A 176 -13.31 -9.88 -2.48
N GLY A 177 -12.89 -11.04 -1.97
CA GLY A 177 -13.25 -12.33 -2.57
C GLY A 177 -14.76 -12.58 -2.62
N GLU A 178 -15.48 -12.26 -1.53
CA GLU A 178 -16.93 -12.41 -1.43
C GLU A 178 -17.68 -11.35 -2.24
N MET A 179 -17.16 -10.12 -2.28
CA MET A 179 -17.70 -9.04 -3.12
C MET A 179 -17.66 -9.38 -4.60
N VAL A 180 -16.50 -9.84 -5.08
CA VAL A 180 -16.30 -10.22 -6.49
C VAL A 180 -17.20 -11.38 -6.91
N ALA A 181 -17.52 -12.31 -6.01
CA ALA A 181 -18.42 -13.41 -6.29
C ALA A 181 -19.86 -12.95 -6.62
N ARG A 182 -20.28 -11.77 -6.13
CA ARG A 182 -21.60 -11.18 -6.37
C ARG A 182 -21.67 -10.34 -7.66
N ALA A 183 -20.53 -10.03 -8.28
CA ALA A 183 -20.47 -9.16 -9.45
C ALA A 183 -20.92 -9.86 -10.74
N ALA A 184 -21.99 -9.35 -11.36
CA ALA A 184 -22.47 -9.82 -12.66
C ALA A 184 -21.48 -9.48 -13.80
N SER A 185 -21.01 -8.24 -13.85
CA SER A 185 -20.06 -7.70 -14.84
C SER A 185 -18.70 -7.39 -14.20
N SER A 186 -17.69 -7.08 -15.01
CA SER A 186 -16.41 -6.52 -14.55
C SER A 186 -16.16 -5.16 -15.17
N ALA A 187 -15.67 -4.21 -14.37
CA ALA A 187 -15.20 -2.93 -14.88
C ALA A 187 -13.85 -3.12 -15.57
N ARG A 188 -13.58 -2.32 -16.61
CA ARG A 188 -12.30 -2.40 -17.32
C ARG A 188 -11.18 -1.73 -16.52
N VAL A 189 -10.41 -2.52 -15.80
CA VAL A 189 -9.17 -2.08 -15.13
C VAL A 189 -7.97 -2.62 -15.92
N ALA A 190 -7.11 -1.74 -16.43
CA ALA A 190 -5.94 -2.16 -17.22
C ALA A 190 -4.93 -2.90 -16.34
N GLY A 191 -4.74 -2.42 -15.11
CA GLY A 191 -3.93 -3.03 -14.06
C GLY A 191 -2.41 -2.85 -14.23
N ARG A 192 -1.94 -1.90 -15.04
CA ARG A 192 -0.50 -1.78 -15.38
C ARG A 192 0.40 -1.55 -14.17
N CYS A 193 0.03 -0.63 -13.28
CA CYS A 193 0.64 -0.43 -11.97
C CYS A 193 -0.43 0.08 -11.00
N SER A 194 -0.12 0.13 -9.69
CA SER A 194 -1.05 0.62 -8.66
C SER A 194 -1.56 2.04 -8.96
N VAL A 195 -0.72 2.90 -9.54
CA VAL A 195 -1.12 4.27 -9.89
C VAL A 195 -2.06 4.31 -11.08
N PHE A 196 -1.77 3.62 -12.18
CA PHE A 196 -2.67 3.59 -13.34
C PHE A 196 -4.00 2.89 -13.00
N ALA A 197 -3.95 1.82 -12.20
CA ALA A 197 -5.15 1.13 -11.77
C ALA A 197 -6.07 2.04 -10.96
N LYS A 198 -5.50 2.92 -10.14
CA LYS A 198 -6.24 3.96 -9.41
C LYS A 198 -7.01 4.88 -10.35
N THR A 199 -6.36 5.40 -11.39
CA THR A 199 -7.02 6.23 -12.41
C THR A 199 -8.13 5.46 -13.13
N ASP A 200 -7.89 4.20 -13.50
CA ASP A 200 -8.90 3.34 -14.12
C ASP A 200 -10.12 3.14 -13.19
N MET A 201 -9.89 2.94 -11.89
CA MET A 201 -10.94 2.75 -10.89
C MET A 201 -11.74 4.03 -10.67
N ILE A 202 -11.09 5.19 -10.57
CA ILE A 202 -11.77 6.49 -10.45
C ILE A 202 -12.65 6.74 -11.66
N HIS A 203 -12.12 6.48 -12.87
CA HIS A 203 -12.90 6.60 -14.11
C HIS A 203 -14.09 5.64 -14.13
N ALA A 204 -13.92 4.42 -13.63
CA ALA A 204 -15.02 3.46 -13.49
C ALA A 204 -16.09 3.95 -12.50
N GLN A 205 -15.69 4.54 -11.36
CA GLN A 205 -16.60 5.16 -10.39
C GLN A 205 -17.37 6.34 -11.00
N GLN A 206 -16.69 7.21 -11.75
CA GLN A 206 -17.30 8.34 -12.45
C GLN A 206 -18.32 7.89 -13.51
N LYS A 207 -18.16 6.67 -14.06
CA LYS A 207 -19.13 6.03 -14.96
C LYS A 207 -20.24 5.28 -14.24
N GLY A 208 -20.25 5.26 -12.91
CA GLY A 208 -21.27 4.59 -12.10
C GLY A 208 -21.06 3.08 -11.93
N CYS A 209 -19.87 2.53 -12.19
CA CYS A 209 -19.58 1.13 -11.88
C CYS A 209 -19.66 0.88 -10.36
N SER A 210 -20.25 -0.25 -9.98
CA SER A 210 -20.31 -0.69 -8.59
C SER A 210 -18.94 -1.10 -8.04
N PRO A 211 -18.74 -1.05 -6.71
CA PRO A 211 -17.52 -1.56 -6.08
C PRO A 211 -17.18 -3.01 -6.47
N GLU A 212 -18.18 -3.87 -6.52
CA GLU A 212 -18.04 -5.28 -6.86
C GLU A 212 -17.52 -5.47 -8.30
N GLU A 213 -18.03 -4.70 -9.26
CA GLU A 213 -17.57 -4.74 -10.66
C GLU A 213 -16.13 -4.25 -10.80
N ILE A 214 -15.77 -3.18 -10.07
CA ILE A 214 -14.42 -2.61 -10.05
C ILE A 214 -13.42 -3.62 -9.48
N LEU A 215 -13.74 -4.21 -8.33
CA LEU A 215 -12.91 -5.23 -7.68
C LEU A 215 -12.77 -6.48 -8.53
N LYS A 216 -13.81 -6.88 -9.27
CA LYS A 216 -13.72 -8.03 -10.19
C LYS A 216 -12.75 -7.72 -11.34
N GLY A 217 -12.86 -6.54 -11.93
CA GLY A 217 -11.91 -6.06 -12.94
C GLY A 217 -10.47 -6.00 -12.42
N LEU A 218 -10.29 -5.66 -11.14
CA LEU A 218 -8.98 -5.64 -10.48
C LEU A 218 -8.38 -7.05 -10.33
N CYS A 219 -9.16 -8.04 -9.87
CA CYS A 219 -8.74 -9.44 -9.78
C CYS A 219 -8.36 -10.01 -11.17
N GLU A 220 -9.16 -9.72 -12.20
CA GLU A 220 -8.88 -10.10 -13.59
C GLU A 220 -7.58 -9.45 -14.09
N ALA A 221 -7.33 -8.19 -13.75
CA ALA A 221 -6.11 -7.49 -14.12
C ALA A 221 -4.86 -8.10 -13.45
N VAL A 222 -4.96 -8.47 -12.17
CA VAL A 222 -3.90 -9.18 -11.43
C VAL A 222 -3.55 -10.50 -12.11
N ALA A 223 -4.56 -11.30 -12.48
CA ALA A 223 -4.33 -12.58 -13.17
C ALA A 223 -3.70 -12.40 -14.56
N ARG A 224 -4.17 -11.42 -15.34
CA ARG A 224 -3.58 -11.09 -16.66
C ARG A 224 -2.11 -10.69 -16.52
N ASN A 225 -1.78 -9.84 -15.54
CA ASN A 225 -0.41 -9.42 -15.27
C ASN A 225 0.48 -10.57 -14.82
N PHE A 226 -0.03 -11.45 -13.96
CA PHE A 226 0.72 -12.63 -13.53
C PHE A 226 1.06 -13.51 -14.74
N LYS A 227 0.09 -13.74 -15.63
CA LYS A 227 0.30 -14.50 -16.87
C LYS A 227 1.35 -13.86 -17.80
N SER A 228 1.25 -12.55 -18.03
CA SER A 228 2.11 -11.85 -19.00
C SER A 228 3.50 -11.54 -18.47
N SER A 229 3.60 -11.06 -17.23
CA SER A 229 4.82 -10.42 -16.71
C SER A 229 5.64 -11.33 -15.82
N ILE A 230 4.99 -12.24 -15.10
CA ILE A 230 5.65 -13.13 -14.13
C ILE A 230 5.86 -14.51 -14.78
N ASN A 231 4.79 -15.11 -15.28
CA ASN A 231 4.87 -16.38 -15.99
C ASN A 231 5.46 -16.24 -17.41
N LYS A 232 5.53 -15.01 -17.94
CA LYS A 232 6.12 -14.67 -19.26
C LYS A 232 5.52 -15.48 -20.42
N GLY A 233 4.23 -15.80 -20.34
CA GLY A 233 3.51 -16.54 -21.37
C GLY A 233 3.94 -18.01 -21.56
N LYS A 234 4.76 -18.58 -20.67
CA LYS A 234 5.14 -20.00 -20.71
C LYS A 234 3.97 -20.88 -20.24
N ASP A 235 3.73 -22.02 -20.87
CA ASP A 235 2.66 -22.90 -20.41
C ASP A 235 3.05 -23.59 -19.08
N PRO A 236 2.26 -23.43 -18.01
CA PRO A 236 2.48 -24.12 -16.75
C PRO A 236 2.13 -25.60 -16.88
N VAL A 237 2.88 -26.45 -16.18
CA VAL A 237 2.66 -27.90 -16.17
C VAL A 237 1.80 -28.25 -14.96
N ALA A 238 0.66 -28.89 -15.20
CA ALA A 238 -0.17 -29.45 -14.14
C ALA A 238 0.57 -30.59 -13.41
N ARG A 239 0.41 -30.74 -12.09
CA ARG A 239 -0.48 -29.98 -11.20
C ARG A 239 0.15 -28.66 -10.74
N VAL A 240 -0.62 -27.58 -10.77
CA VAL A 240 -0.19 -26.23 -10.36
C VAL A 240 -0.60 -25.96 -8.91
N ALA A 241 0.37 -25.80 -8.01
CA ALA A 241 0.13 -25.39 -6.64
C ALA A 241 0.06 -23.86 -6.55
N LEU A 242 -1.08 -23.33 -6.07
CA LEU A 242 -1.25 -21.90 -5.77
C LEU A 242 -0.78 -21.62 -4.34
N VAL A 243 0.21 -20.76 -4.16
CA VAL A 243 0.90 -20.54 -2.88
C VAL A 243 1.05 -19.05 -2.59
N GLY A 244 1.01 -18.66 -1.33
CA GLY A 244 1.06 -17.26 -0.89
C GLY A 244 -0.31 -16.70 -0.50
N GLY A 245 -0.28 -15.68 0.35
CA GLY A 245 -1.49 -15.15 1.02
C GLY A 245 -2.54 -14.58 0.07
N LEU A 246 -2.17 -14.14 -1.13
CA LEU A 246 -3.13 -13.57 -2.08
C LEU A 246 -4.18 -14.59 -2.54
N PHE A 247 -3.82 -15.86 -2.59
CA PHE A 247 -4.75 -16.93 -3.00
C PHE A 247 -5.83 -17.26 -1.95
N ALA A 248 -5.81 -16.62 -0.77
CA ALA A 248 -6.98 -16.61 0.11
C ALA A 248 -8.19 -15.90 -0.55
N ASN A 249 -7.92 -14.96 -1.47
CA ASN A 249 -8.96 -14.27 -2.22
C ASN A 249 -9.49 -15.15 -3.37
N GLN A 250 -10.71 -15.65 -3.21
CA GLN A 250 -11.36 -16.53 -4.19
C GLN A 250 -11.58 -15.87 -5.56
N GLY A 251 -11.72 -14.54 -5.60
CA GLY A 251 -11.79 -13.77 -6.85
C GLY A 251 -10.49 -13.89 -7.65
N VAL A 252 -9.33 -13.83 -6.98
CA VAL A 252 -8.02 -14.02 -7.63
C VAL A 252 -7.82 -15.47 -8.08
N VAL A 253 -8.20 -16.45 -7.26
CA VAL A 253 -8.12 -17.87 -7.63
C VAL A 253 -8.94 -18.13 -8.91
N ARG A 254 -10.18 -17.62 -8.97
CA ARG A 254 -11.04 -17.72 -10.15
C ARG A 254 -10.41 -17.03 -11.36
N ALA A 255 -9.94 -15.80 -11.20
CA ALA A 255 -9.32 -15.03 -12.27
C ALA A 255 -8.07 -15.73 -12.85
N ILE A 256 -7.23 -16.35 -12.00
CA ILE A 256 -6.06 -17.12 -12.45
C ILE A 256 -6.50 -18.36 -13.23
N ARG A 257 -7.51 -19.10 -12.75
CA ARG A 257 -8.03 -20.27 -13.48
C ARG A 257 -8.57 -19.88 -14.85
N GLU A 258 -9.35 -18.81 -14.94
CA GLU A 258 -9.89 -18.30 -16.20
C GLU A 258 -8.79 -17.78 -17.13
N ALA A 259 -7.84 -17.00 -16.62
CA ALA A 259 -6.75 -16.43 -17.42
C ALA A 259 -5.84 -17.50 -18.04
N PHE A 260 -5.63 -18.62 -17.35
CA PHE A 260 -4.81 -19.74 -17.82
C PHE A 260 -5.62 -20.88 -18.45
N ALA A 261 -6.95 -20.77 -18.49
CA ALA A 261 -7.86 -21.81 -18.98
C ALA A 261 -7.67 -23.16 -18.27
N PHE A 262 -7.45 -23.13 -16.94
CA PHE A 262 -7.25 -24.33 -16.14
C PHE A 262 -8.56 -25.08 -15.83
N SER A 263 -8.51 -26.40 -15.98
CA SER A 263 -9.53 -27.31 -15.45
C SER A 263 -9.44 -27.37 -13.92
N PRO A 264 -10.51 -27.81 -13.21
CA PRO A 264 -10.47 -27.97 -11.76
C PRO A 264 -9.33 -28.87 -11.25
N ASP A 265 -8.95 -29.89 -12.01
CA ASP A 265 -7.92 -30.85 -11.62
C ASP A 265 -6.48 -30.35 -11.88
N ASP A 266 -6.31 -29.33 -12.72
CA ASP A 266 -4.99 -28.79 -13.09
C ASP A 266 -4.35 -27.99 -11.93
N VAL A 267 -5.16 -27.51 -11.00
CA VAL A 267 -4.77 -26.53 -9.99
C VAL A 267 -5.15 -27.02 -8.60
N VAL A 268 -4.32 -26.72 -7.61
CA VAL A 268 -4.58 -27.04 -6.21
C VAL A 268 -4.17 -25.88 -5.31
N LEU A 269 -4.97 -25.64 -4.28
CA LEU A 269 -4.62 -24.79 -3.16
C LEU A 269 -4.18 -25.72 -2.01
N PRO A 270 -2.86 -25.98 -1.84
CA PRO A 270 -2.37 -26.93 -0.84
C PRO A 270 -2.66 -26.47 0.59
N TRP A 271 -2.66 -27.42 1.54
CA TRP A 271 -2.78 -27.09 2.96
C TRP A 271 -1.68 -26.11 3.38
N GLY A 272 -2.08 -25.08 4.12
CA GLY A 272 -1.13 -24.03 4.54
C GLY A 272 -0.53 -23.26 3.37
N PHE A 273 -1.24 -23.07 2.25
CA PHE A 273 -0.76 -22.35 1.06
C PHE A 273 -0.09 -20.98 1.38
N ALA A 274 -0.48 -20.27 2.45
CA ALA A 274 0.16 -19.01 2.82
C ALA A 274 1.46 -19.17 3.65
N HIS A 275 1.79 -20.40 4.06
CA HIS A 275 2.80 -20.74 5.07
C HIS A 275 3.86 -21.74 4.56
N LEU A 276 3.77 -22.21 3.32
CA LEU A 276 4.64 -23.29 2.83
C LEU A 276 6.14 -22.96 2.85
N ALA A 277 6.53 -21.69 2.67
CA ALA A 277 7.93 -21.27 2.85
C ALA A 277 8.39 -21.45 4.32
N ALA A 278 7.57 -21.05 5.29
CA ALA A 278 7.85 -21.26 6.71
C ALA A 278 7.92 -22.77 7.04
N LEU A 279 7.02 -23.59 6.49
CA LEU A 279 7.11 -25.05 6.63
C LEU A 279 8.44 -25.60 6.09
N GLY A 280 8.85 -25.16 4.90
CA GLY A 280 10.13 -25.52 4.32
C GLY A 280 11.33 -25.15 5.20
N ALA A 281 11.29 -23.98 5.84
CA ALA A 281 12.29 -23.55 6.82
C ALA A 281 12.30 -24.47 8.05
N ALA A 282 11.14 -24.81 8.61
CA ALA A 282 11.03 -25.74 9.74
C ALA A 282 11.61 -27.13 9.41
N LEU A 283 11.31 -27.63 8.21
CA LEU A 283 11.85 -28.89 7.71
C LEU A 283 13.37 -28.81 7.50
N ALA A 284 13.90 -27.68 7.02
CA ALA A 284 15.34 -27.46 6.87
C ALA A 284 16.06 -27.43 8.23
N ALA A 285 15.49 -26.77 9.23
CA ALA A 285 16.00 -26.80 10.61
C ALA A 285 16.06 -28.23 11.17
N SER A 286 15.11 -29.10 10.80
CA SER A 286 15.09 -30.50 11.26
C SER A 286 16.19 -31.39 10.68
N GLU A 287 16.73 -31.06 9.51
CA GLU A 287 17.79 -31.84 8.84
C GLU A 287 19.20 -31.51 9.37
N SER A 288 19.36 -30.44 10.15
CA SER A 288 20.63 -30.06 10.74
C SER A 288 20.44 -29.58 12.19
N PRO A 289 20.03 -30.46 13.12
CA PRO A 289 19.82 -30.08 14.51
C PRO A 289 21.17 -29.77 15.18
N GLY A 290 21.31 -28.59 15.80
CA GLY A 290 22.38 -28.36 16.78
C GLY A 290 23.40 -27.24 16.56
N ALA A 291 23.23 -26.33 15.60
CA ALA A 291 24.14 -25.18 15.47
C ALA A 291 23.85 -24.00 16.44
N GLU A 292 22.71 -24.03 17.15
CA GLU A 292 22.14 -22.83 17.81
C GLU A 292 21.90 -22.98 19.32
N ARG A 293 22.33 -24.10 19.94
CA ARG A 293 22.19 -24.28 21.40
C ARG A 293 23.28 -23.50 22.13
N GLY A 294 22.90 -22.39 22.75
CA GLY A 294 23.70 -21.77 23.82
C GLY A 294 23.87 -22.73 25.02
N ALA A 295 24.95 -22.55 25.77
CA ALA A 295 25.24 -23.35 26.96
C ALA A 295 24.10 -23.21 28.00
N GLY A 296 23.27 -24.24 28.15
CA GLY A 296 22.13 -24.25 29.07
C GLY A 296 20.81 -24.81 28.52
N GLY A 297 20.71 -25.11 27.22
CA GLY A 297 19.57 -25.84 26.66
C GLY A 297 18.26 -25.04 26.53
N VAL A 298 18.26 -23.76 26.88
CA VAL A 298 17.14 -22.82 26.65
C VAL A 298 17.49 -21.93 25.46
N PHE A 299 16.58 -21.85 24.49
CA PHE A 299 16.70 -20.89 23.39
C PHE A 299 16.35 -19.50 23.92
N LEU A 300 17.34 -18.62 24.02
CA LEU A 300 17.14 -17.20 24.31
C LEU A 300 17.43 -16.42 23.03
N PRO A 301 16.55 -15.49 22.59
CA PRO A 301 16.88 -14.58 21.50
C PRO A 301 18.14 -13.79 21.91
N GLY A 302 19.27 -14.14 21.30
CA GLY A 302 20.60 -13.72 21.73
C GLY A 302 21.19 -12.53 20.95
N GLY A 303 20.47 -12.00 19.96
CA GLY A 303 20.92 -10.83 19.22
C GLY A 303 20.63 -9.53 19.97
N THR A 304 21.64 -8.68 20.12
CA THR A 304 21.39 -7.25 20.36
C THR A 304 20.63 -6.70 19.15
N VAL A 305 19.40 -6.23 19.34
CA VAL A 305 18.71 -5.42 18.32
C VAL A 305 19.61 -4.20 18.08
N PRO A 306 20.17 -4.01 16.87
CA PRO A 306 20.91 -2.79 16.58
C PRO A 306 20.01 -1.59 16.90
N ALA A 307 20.52 -0.58 17.59
CA ALA A 307 19.72 0.62 17.81
C ALA A 307 19.34 1.24 16.46
N GLU A 308 18.11 1.73 16.32
CA GLU A 308 17.68 2.48 15.13
C GLU A 308 18.73 3.58 14.83
N GLY A 309 19.23 3.63 13.60
CA GLY A 309 20.14 4.70 13.15
C GLY A 309 21.66 4.47 13.32
N GLU A 310 22.13 3.29 13.75
CA GLU A 310 23.58 3.01 13.83
C GLU A 310 24.30 2.97 12.46
N LYS A 311 23.55 2.84 11.36
CA LYS A 311 24.11 2.83 9.99
C LYS A 311 23.91 4.18 9.30
N ALA A 312 25.01 4.76 8.82
CA ALA A 312 24.97 5.95 7.99
C ALA A 312 24.45 5.61 6.57
N PHE A 313 23.53 6.43 6.09
CA PHE A 313 22.99 6.37 4.73
C PHE A 313 23.27 7.68 4.00
N PRO A 314 23.28 7.70 2.64
CA PRO A 314 23.35 8.95 1.90
C PRO A 314 22.21 9.88 2.32
N ALA A 315 22.50 11.16 2.54
CA ALA A 315 21.54 12.10 3.12
C ALA A 315 21.44 13.43 2.33
N TRP A 316 20.29 14.10 2.45
CA TRP A 316 20.03 15.46 2.02
C TRP A 316 20.28 16.46 3.16
N PRO A 317 20.32 17.78 2.89
CA PRO A 317 20.28 18.80 3.94
C PRO A 317 18.97 18.75 4.76
N PRO A 318 18.94 19.30 5.99
CA PRO A 318 17.71 19.43 6.77
C PRO A 318 16.65 20.30 6.10
N LEU A 319 15.37 19.96 6.29
CA LEU A 319 14.23 20.72 5.79
C LEU A 319 14.00 22.01 6.59
N SER A 320 13.51 23.07 5.93
CA SER A 320 13.17 24.35 6.59
C SER A 320 12.01 25.05 5.89
N THR A 321 11.17 25.73 6.66
CA THR A 321 10.05 26.56 6.17
C THR A 321 10.29 28.06 6.39
N LYS A 322 11.53 28.46 6.71
CA LYS A 322 11.87 29.86 7.05
C LYS A 322 11.52 30.88 5.95
N ASP A 323 11.53 30.43 4.69
CA ASP A 323 11.29 31.26 3.51
C ASP A 323 9.84 31.12 2.98
N VAL A 324 8.92 30.57 3.79
CA VAL A 324 7.52 30.33 3.40
C VAL A 324 6.57 31.21 4.20
N VAL A 325 5.65 31.87 3.50
CA VAL A 325 4.54 32.62 4.11
C VAL A 325 3.31 31.72 4.23
N PHE A 326 2.86 31.47 5.45
CA PHE A 326 1.63 30.73 5.71
C PHE A 326 0.43 31.69 5.79
N LEU A 327 -0.42 31.68 4.75
CA LEU A 327 -1.60 32.55 4.68
C LEU A 327 -2.58 32.31 5.82
N ARG A 328 -2.75 31.05 6.25
CA ARG A 328 -3.61 30.67 7.39
C ARG A 328 -3.29 31.42 8.69
N ASP A 329 -2.05 31.85 8.87
CA ASP A 329 -1.62 32.59 10.06
C ASP A 329 -1.94 34.10 9.95
N ARG A 330 -2.51 34.53 8.81
CA ARG A 330 -2.79 35.93 8.47
C ARG A 330 -4.28 36.20 8.14
N ILE A 331 -5.15 35.20 8.31
CA ILE A 331 -6.59 35.32 7.97
C ILE A 331 -7.37 35.87 9.17
N ALA A 332 -8.27 36.81 8.91
CA ALA A 332 -9.26 37.25 9.89
C ALA A 332 -10.38 36.20 10.05
N PRO A 333 -11.04 36.10 11.21
CA PRO A 333 -12.19 35.21 11.37
C PRO A 333 -13.31 35.56 10.37
N PRO A 334 -14.14 34.57 9.98
CA PRO A 334 -15.26 34.79 9.07
C PRO A 334 -16.19 35.90 9.58
N PRO A 335 -16.74 36.75 8.68
CA PRO A 335 -17.72 37.75 9.08
C PRO A 335 -19.00 37.07 9.60
N PRO A 336 -19.71 37.69 10.56
CA PRO A 336 -21.00 37.17 11.01
C PRO A 336 -22.02 37.18 9.87
N VAL A 337 -22.77 36.10 9.76
CA VAL A 337 -23.84 35.95 8.76
C VAL A 337 -25.13 36.58 9.29
N GLY A 338 -25.66 37.56 8.57
CA GLY A 338 -26.95 38.18 8.85
C GLY A 338 -28.08 37.48 8.11
N ASN A 339 -29.34 37.75 8.49
CA ASN A 339 -30.48 37.18 7.77
C ASN A 339 -30.53 37.68 6.32
N GLY A 340 -30.60 36.75 5.37
CA GLY A 340 -30.65 37.03 3.94
C GLY A 340 -29.30 37.42 3.34
N THR A 341 -28.16 37.08 3.98
CA THR A 341 -26.84 37.32 3.39
C THR A 341 -26.73 36.58 2.05
N GLU A 342 -26.46 37.32 0.98
CA GLU A 342 -26.22 36.73 -0.34
C GLU A 342 -24.84 36.05 -0.35
N VAL A 343 -24.83 34.79 -0.77
CA VAL A 343 -23.62 33.96 -0.80
C VAL A 343 -23.49 33.19 -2.11
N PHE A 344 -22.27 32.78 -2.42
CA PHE A 344 -21.92 31.95 -3.56
C PHE A 344 -21.21 30.70 -3.06
N LEU A 345 -21.55 29.55 -3.63
CA LEU A 345 -20.99 28.26 -3.22
C LEU A 345 -20.06 27.71 -4.29
N GLY A 346 -18.80 27.47 -3.93
CA GLY A 346 -17.87 26.66 -4.72
C GLY A 346 -17.79 25.24 -4.17
N ILE A 347 -17.88 24.23 -5.04
CA ILE A 347 -17.68 22.82 -4.69
C ILE A 347 -16.57 22.24 -5.57
N ASP A 348 -15.44 21.90 -4.95
CA ASP A 348 -14.34 21.17 -5.60
C ASP A 348 -14.46 19.68 -5.27
N VAL A 349 -14.77 18.87 -6.28
CA VAL A 349 -15.01 17.44 -6.12
C VAL A 349 -13.83 16.65 -6.67
N GLY A 350 -12.83 16.44 -5.82
CA GLY A 350 -11.72 15.55 -6.08
C GLY A 350 -12.04 14.09 -5.76
N SER A 351 -11.21 13.17 -6.26
CA SER A 351 -11.30 11.75 -5.91
C SER A 351 -10.78 11.42 -4.51
N VAL A 352 -10.04 12.34 -3.86
CA VAL A 352 -9.54 12.20 -2.48
C VAL A 352 -10.37 13.01 -1.51
N SER A 353 -10.61 14.27 -1.83
CA SER A 353 -11.33 15.22 -0.99
C SER A 353 -12.39 15.94 -1.79
N THR A 354 -13.44 16.36 -1.09
CA THR A 354 -14.47 17.26 -1.55
C THR A 354 -14.42 18.49 -0.66
N ASN A 355 -14.32 19.65 -1.29
CA ASN A 355 -14.16 20.92 -0.59
C ASN A 355 -15.33 21.84 -0.92
N PHE A 356 -15.90 22.47 0.09
CA PHE A 356 -16.89 23.52 -0.07
C PHE A 356 -16.28 24.85 0.35
N ALA A 357 -16.49 25.89 -0.44
CA ALA A 357 -16.15 27.26 -0.10
C ALA A 357 -17.39 28.14 -0.28
N LEU A 358 -17.95 28.58 0.84
CA LEU A 358 -19.06 29.54 0.86
C LEU A 358 -18.49 30.94 1.02
N VAL A 359 -18.75 31.82 0.05
CA VAL A 359 -18.25 33.20 0.05
C VAL A 359 -19.39 34.20 -0.03
N ASP A 360 -19.24 35.37 0.60
CA ASP A 360 -20.21 36.47 0.48
C ASP A 360 -20.01 37.29 -0.80
N GLY A 361 -20.86 38.31 -1.01
CA GLY A 361 -20.76 39.22 -2.15
C GLY A 361 -19.50 40.09 -2.21
N GLU A 362 -18.73 40.19 -1.13
CA GLU A 362 -17.42 40.88 -1.09
C GLU A 362 -16.24 39.91 -1.29
N GLY A 363 -16.52 38.60 -1.40
CA GLY A 363 -15.53 37.55 -1.54
C GLY A 363 -14.86 37.16 -0.22
N ASN A 364 -15.46 37.48 0.93
CA ASN A 364 -15.01 36.96 2.21
C ASN A 364 -15.46 35.50 2.37
N LEU A 365 -14.58 34.65 2.89
CA LEU A 365 -14.89 33.26 3.20
C LEU A 365 -15.81 33.20 4.42
N VAL A 366 -17.03 32.71 4.24
CA VAL A 366 -18.04 32.53 5.28
C VAL A 366 -17.86 31.18 5.96
N LYS A 367 -17.69 30.12 5.16
CA LYS A 367 -17.53 28.75 5.65
C LYS A 367 -16.69 27.95 4.66
N GLU A 368 -15.84 27.08 5.22
CA GLU A 368 -15.21 26.00 4.47
C GLU A 368 -15.61 24.64 5.06
N ILE A 369 -15.74 23.64 4.20
CA ILE A 369 -15.86 22.24 4.58
C ILE A 369 -14.83 21.47 3.78
N TYR A 370 -13.96 20.71 4.46
CA TYR A 370 -13.01 19.80 3.84
C TYR A 370 -13.28 18.38 4.33
N VAL A 371 -13.69 17.51 3.41
CA VAL A 371 -14.11 16.13 3.73
C VAL A 371 -13.49 15.17 2.72
N ARG A 372 -13.14 13.96 3.15
CA ARG A 372 -12.61 12.93 2.24
C ARG A 372 -13.74 12.34 1.39
N THR A 373 -13.55 12.33 0.07
CA THR A 373 -14.55 11.81 -0.90
C THR A 373 -14.78 10.31 -0.73
N GLN A 374 -13.71 9.55 -0.43
CA GLN A 374 -13.74 8.09 -0.20
C GLN A 374 -14.51 7.30 -1.27
N GLY A 375 -14.38 7.70 -2.54
CA GLY A 375 -15.08 7.05 -3.65
C GLY A 375 -16.60 7.23 -3.66
N ARG A 376 -17.15 8.10 -2.81
CA ARG A 376 -18.60 8.34 -2.63
C ARG A 376 -18.96 9.82 -2.86
N PRO A 377 -18.63 10.42 -4.03
CA PRO A 377 -18.78 11.86 -4.25
C PRO A 377 -20.22 12.35 -4.06
N VAL A 378 -21.22 11.60 -4.54
CA VAL A 378 -22.64 11.98 -4.41
C VAL A 378 -23.06 12.07 -2.94
N GLN A 379 -22.68 11.07 -2.14
CA GLN A 379 -23.02 11.04 -0.72
C GLN A 379 -22.34 12.19 0.03
N VAL A 380 -21.02 12.34 -0.15
CA VAL A 380 -20.23 13.39 0.54
C VAL A 380 -20.75 14.78 0.20
N VAL A 381 -21.12 15.02 -1.06
CA VAL A 381 -21.69 16.32 -1.45
C VAL A 381 -23.05 16.54 -0.79
N THR A 382 -23.90 15.51 -0.77
CA THR A 382 -25.23 15.58 -0.14
C THR A 382 -25.11 15.90 1.34
N ASP A 383 -24.22 15.21 2.06
CA ASP A 383 -23.98 15.40 3.49
C ASP A 383 -23.45 16.83 3.76
N GLY A 384 -22.51 17.34 2.95
CA GLY A 384 -21.99 18.70 3.08
C GLY A 384 -23.03 19.80 2.82
N LEU A 385 -23.96 19.59 1.87
CA LEU A 385 -25.07 20.51 1.65
C LEU A 385 -26.08 20.48 2.80
N HIS A 386 -26.30 19.32 3.42
CA HIS A 386 -27.10 19.20 4.63
C HIS A 386 -26.47 19.96 5.79
N GLU A 387 -25.16 19.83 6.01
CA GLU A 387 -24.43 20.60 7.04
C GLU A 387 -24.60 22.11 6.85
N LEU A 388 -24.42 22.62 5.62
CA LEU A 388 -24.62 24.05 5.32
C LEU A 388 -26.06 24.50 5.57
N ARG A 389 -27.06 23.68 5.24
CA ARG A 389 -28.47 23.97 5.50
C ARG A 389 -28.80 23.96 6.99
N GLU A 390 -28.23 23.04 7.76
CA GLU A 390 -28.43 22.96 9.21
C GLU A 390 -27.79 24.15 9.93
N GLU A 391 -26.61 24.57 9.49
CA GLU A 391 -25.87 25.69 10.10
C GLU A 391 -26.48 27.05 9.76
N PHE A 392 -26.83 27.28 8.49
CA PHE A 392 -27.26 28.61 8.03
C PHE A 392 -28.76 28.71 7.71
N GLY A 393 -29.39 27.64 7.21
CA GLY A 393 -30.79 27.63 6.82
C GLY A 393 -31.19 28.84 5.97
N ASP A 394 -32.23 29.56 6.41
CA ASP A 394 -32.75 30.76 5.74
C ASP A 394 -31.92 32.04 6.03
N ALA A 395 -30.86 31.96 6.84
CA ALA A 395 -29.98 33.09 7.09
C ALA A 395 -29.15 33.45 5.84
N ILE A 396 -28.89 32.49 4.95
CA ILE A 396 -28.19 32.74 3.69
C ILE A 396 -29.11 32.59 2.49
N SER A 397 -28.80 33.32 1.43
CA SER A 397 -29.40 33.14 0.11
C SER A 397 -28.30 32.79 -0.89
N VAL A 398 -28.23 31.52 -1.29
CA VAL A 398 -27.28 31.07 -2.32
C VAL A 398 -27.70 31.65 -3.68
N ARG A 399 -26.89 32.57 -4.21
CA ARG A 399 -27.13 33.28 -5.49
C ARG A 399 -26.47 32.61 -6.68
N GLY A 400 -25.50 31.73 -6.43
CA GLY A 400 -24.88 30.93 -7.47
C GLY A 400 -24.03 29.79 -6.91
N VAL A 401 -23.94 28.71 -7.69
CA VAL A 401 -23.15 27.51 -7.38
C VAL A 401 -22.18 27.23 -8.52
N GLY A 402 -20.91 27.07 -8.19
CA GLY A 402 -19.87 26.64 -9.12
C GLY A 402 -19.30 25.29 -8.72
N THR A 403 -19.09 24.39 -9.68
CA THR A 403 -18.38 23.12 -9.45
C THR A 403 -17.06 23.06 -10.21
N THR A 404 -16.07 22.43 -9.58
CA THR A 404 -14.79 22.08 -10.18
C THR A 404 -14.33 20.72 -9.65
N GLY A 405 -13.14 20.28 -10.06
CA GLY A 405 -12.66 18.96 -9.69
C GLY A 405 -12.92 17.88 -10.76
N SER A 406 -12.42 16.68 -10.50
CA SER A 406 -12.65 15.48 -11.31
C SER A 406 -14.12 15.03 -11.36
N GLY A 407 -14.92 15.33 -10.33
CA GLY A 407 -16.34 15.00 -10.22
C GLY A 407 -17.30 16.12 -10.63
N ARG A 408 -16.78 17.22 -11.19
CA ARG A 408 -17.52 18.48 -11.42
C ARG A 408 -18.76 18.36 -12.29
N GLU A 409 -18.74 17.48 -13.30
CA GLU A 409 -19.86 17.31 -14.25
C GLU A 409 -21.02 16.59 -13.54
N LEU A 410 -20.72 15.42 -12.94
CA LEU A 410 -21.69 14.63 -12.20
C LEU A 410 -22.34 15.44 -11.07
N ILE A 411 -21.51 16.14 -10.29
CA ILE A 411 -22.01 16.93 -9.17
C ILE A 411 -22.64 18.24 -9.64
N GLY A 412 -22.14 18.84 -10.73
CA GLY A 412 -22.75 20.00 -11.35
C GLY A 412 -24.19 19.74 -11.77
N GLU A 413 -24.45 18.59 -12.41
CA GLU A 413 -25.80 18.14 -12.72
C GLU A 413 -26.65 17.87 -11.46
N LEU A 414 -26.07 17.21 -10.44
CA LEU A 414 -26.77 16.87 -9.20
C LEU A 414 -27.26 18.11 -8.44
N VAL A 415 -26.42 19.14 -8.33
CA VAL A 415 -26.72 20.34 -7.52
C VAL A 415 -27.35 21.47 -8.34
N GLY A 416 -27.45 21.29 -9.67
CA GLY A 416 -27.91 22.34 -10.57
C GLY A 416 -26.94 23.53 -10.63
N ALA A 417 -25.64 23.26 -10.75
CA ALA A 417 -24.61 24.30 -10.75
C ALA A 417 -24.77 25.28 -11.92
N ASP A 418 -24.64 26.57 -11.63
CA ASP A 418 -24.69 27.65 -12.62
C ASP A 418 -23.45 27.66 -13.52
N THR A 419 -22.33 27.15 -13.00
CA THR A 419 -21.09 27.02 -13.76
C THR A 419 -20.33 25.77 -13.38
N VAL A 420 -19.84 25.07 -14.40
CA VAL A 420 -18.90 23.95 -14.27
C VAL A 420 -17.57 24.39 -14.86
N GLN A 421 -16.53 24.47 -14.04
CA GLN A 421 -15.22 25.01 -14.44
C GLN A 421 -14.11 23.98 -14.26
N ASP A 422 -13.13 24.03 -15.16
CA ASP A 422 -11.91 23.24 -15.00
C ASP A 422 -11.07 23.72 -13.81
N GLU A 423 -10.37 22.77 -13.16
CA GLU A 423 -9.57 23.01 -11.97
C GLU A 423 -8.48 24.07 -12.19
N ILE A 424 -7.87 24.11 -13.38
CA ILE A 424 -6.82 25.09 -13.69
C ILE A 424 -7.39 26.51 -13.60
N THR A 425 -8.60 26.70 -14.13
CA THR A 425 -9.28 28.01 -14.11
C THR A 425 -9.68 28.39 -12.68
N ALA A 426 -10.17 27.43 -11.89
CA ALA A 426 -10.53 27.66 -10.49
C ALA A 426 -9.30 28.05 -9.64
N HIS A 427 -8.20 27.29 -9.73
CA HIS A 427 -6.94 27.59 -9.05
C HIS A 427 -6.39 28.97 -9.43
N LYS A 428 -6.32 29.26 -10.73
CA LYS A 428 -5.89 30.57 -11.23
C LYS A 428 -6.75 31.70 -10.66
N THR A 429 -8.07 31.52 -10.63
CA THR A 429 -9.01 32.57 -10.20
C THR A 429 -8.87 32.83 -8.70
N GLY A 430 -8.86 31.79 -7.88
CA GLY A 430 -8.65 31.90 -6.43
C GLY A 430 -7.31 32.53 -6.08
N SER A 431 -6.21 32.05 -6.66
CA SER A 431 -4.87 32.59 -6.41
C SER A 431 -4.73 34.05 -6.83
N SER A 432 -5.29 34.41 -7.99
CA SER A 432 -5.27 35.81 -8.48
C SER A 432 -6.07 36.74 -7.56
N PHE A 433 -7.22 36.28 -7.06
CA PHE A 433 -8.05 37.04 -6.13
C PHE A 433 -7.30 37.28 -4.81
N ILE A 434 -6.75 36.22 -4.20
CA ILE A 434 -5.99 36.32 -2.95
C ILE A 434 -4.75 37.21 -3.10
N SER A 435 -3.98 37.02 -4.17
CA SER A 435 -2.74 37.77 -4.39
C SER A 435 -3.00 39.28 -4.52
N ARG A 436 -4.04 39.66 -5.27
CA ARG A 436 -4.44 41.07 -5.42
C ARG A 436 -4.99 41.64 -4.11
N ARG A 437 -5.87 40.89 -3.42
CA ARG A 437 -6.56 41.37 -2.21
C ARG A 437 -5.62 41.60 -1.03
N TYR A 438 -4.64 40.71 -0.83
CA TYR A 438 -3.82 40.70 0.39
C TYR A 438 -2.40 41.22 0.22
N PHE A 439 -1.86 41.19 -1.00
CA PHE A 439 -0.46 41.52 -1.25
C PHE A 439 -0.25 42.64 -2.27
N ASP A 440 -1.31 43.07 -2.98
CA ASP A 440 -1.21 43.97 -4.13
C ASP A 440 -0.16 43.49 -5.16
N GLN A 441 -0.05 42.17 -5.30
CA GLN A 441 0.91 41.48 -6.17
C GLN A 441 0.16 40.53 -7.09
N SER A 442 0.79 40.17 -8.22
CA SER A 442 0.28 39.13 -9.12
C SER A 442 1.03 37.84 -8.88
N VAL A 443 0.29 36.75 -8.61
CA VAL A 443 0.84 35.40 -8.66
C VAL A 443 1.28 35.07 -10.08
N ASP A 444 2.46 34.48 -10.22
CA ASP A 444 3.01 34.05 -11.52
C ASP A 444 3.16 32.54 -11.63
N THR A 445 3.25 31.83 -10.50
CA THR A 445 3.48 30.39 -10.50
C THR A 445 2.64 29.74 -9.42
N ILE A 446 1.91 28.70 -9.79
CA ILE A 446 1.18 27.85 -8.85
C ILE A 446 1.79 26.46 -8.90
N PHE A 447 2.22 25.98 -7.73
CA PHE A 447 2.52 24.58 -7.49
C PHE A 447 1.38 23.96 -6.71
N GLU A 448 0.62 23.11 -7.38
CA GLU A 448 -0.44 22.34 -6.76
C GLU A 448 0.06 20.90 -6.60
N ILE A 449 0.09 20.41 -5.36
CA ILE A 449 0.36 19.00 -5.07
C ILE A 449 -0.88 18.45 -4.36
N GLY A 450 -1.82 17.97 -5.17
CA GLY A 450 -3.02 17.32 -4.69
C GLY A 450 -2.77 15.90 -4.20
N GLY A 451 -3.85 15.23 -3.77
CA GLY A 451 -3.77 13.84 -3.34
C GLY A 451 -3.40 12.87 -4.48
N GLN A 452 -3.76 13.18 -5.73
CA GLN A 452 -3.77 12.23 -6.86
C GLN A 452 -2.90 12.67 -8.01
N ASP A 453 -3.08 13.93 -8.38
CA ASP A 453 -2.35 14.63 -9.40
C ASP A 453 -1.68 15.84 -8.76
N SER A 454 -0.81 16.46 -9.54
CA SER A 454 -0.04 17.63 -9.18
C SER A 454 0.08 18.47 -10.44
N LYS A 455 -0.11 19.77 -10.27
CA LYS A 455 -0.20 20.72 -11.37
C LYS A 455 0.82 21.82 -11.19
N PHE A 456 1.52 22.10 -12.28
CA PHE A 456 2.25 23.33 -12.47
C PHE A 456 1.40 24.25 -13.31
N ILE A 457 1.20 25.50 -12.86
CA ILE A 457 0.48 26.52 -13.64
C ILE A 457 1.34 27.78 -13.65
N SER A 458 1.64 28.28 -14.84
CA SER A 458 2.31 29.56 -15.06
C SER A 458 1.30 30.60 -15.50
N LEU A 459 1.36 31.76 -14.86
CA LEU A 459 0.48 32.89 -15.06
C LEU A 459 1.29 34.10 -15.54
N GLN A 460 0.75 34.82 -16.51
CA GLN A 460 1.23 36.14 -16.93
C GLN A 460 0.06 37.11 -16.94
N ASP A 461 0.16 38.19 -16.18
CA ASP A 461 -0.88 39.23 -16.05
C ASP A 461 -2.28 38.66 -15.70
N GLY A 462 -2.30 37.57 -14.92
CA GLY A 462 -3.54 36.88 -14.53
C GLY A 462 -4.15 36.02 -15.65
N VAL A 463 -3.38 35.64 -16.66
CA VAL A 463 -3.76 34.68 -17.71
C VAL A 463 -2.87 33.44 -17.62
N VAL A 464 -3.44 32.25 -17.79
CA VAL A 464 -2.66 31.00 -17.85
C VAL A 464 -1.90 30.95 -19.17
N VAL A 465 -0.57 30.93 -19.10
CA VAL A 465 0.32 30.89 -20.29
C VAL A 465 0.98 29.54 -20.51
N ASP A 466 1.15 28.75 -19.45
CA ASP A 466 1.61 27.36 -19.54
C ASP A 466 1.05 26.57 -18.35
N PHE A 467 0.85 25.27 -18.54
CA PHE A 467 0.50 24.37 -17.45
C PHE A 467 0.99 22.95 -17.75
N ALA A 468 1.19 22.19 -16.68
CA ALA A 468 1.57 20.79 -16.77
C ALA A 468 0.93 20.01 -15.63
N MET A 469 0.54 18.77 -15.93
CA MET A 469 0.00 17.83 -14.95
C MET A 469 0.65 16.45 -15.13
N ASN A 470 0.67 15.65 -14.07
CA ASN A 470 1.11 14.26 -14.14
C ASN A 470 -0.04 13.33 -14.54
N ASP A 471 -0.14 13.01 -15.83
CA ASP A 471 -1.29 12.26 -16.39
C ASP A 471 -1.40 10.76 -16.01
N ALA A 472 -0.65 10.25 -15.02
CA ALA A 472 -0.82 8.89 -14.48
C ALA A 472 0.29 8.43 -13.52
N CYS A 473 1.41 9.15 -13.45
CA CYS A 473 2.51 8.77 -12.57
C CYS A 473 2.34 9.51 -11.26
N ALA A 474 2.26 8.80 -10.13
CA ALA A 474 2.31 9.41 -8.81
C ALA A 474 3.73 9.95 -8.65
N ALA A 475 3.98 11.13 -9.19
CA ALA A 475 5.29 11.76 -9.20
C ALA A 475 5.50 12.51 -7.89
N GLY A 476 5.12 11.88 -6.76
CA GLY A 476 5.07 12.54 -5.47
C GLY A 476 3.78 13.35 -5.29
N THR A 477 2.66 12.66 -5.14
CA THR A 477 1.40 13.30 -4.74
C THR A 477 1.14 13.07 -3.26
N GLY A 478 0.13 13.74 -2.73
CA GLY A 478 -0.23 13.65 -1.34
C GLY A 478 -0.60 12.25 -0.85
N SER A 479 -1.35 11.47 -1.65
CA SER A 479 -1.75 10.12 -1.23
C SER A 479 -0.57 9.19 -1.04
N PHE A 480 0.55 9.42 -1.74
CA PHE A 480 1.75 8.63 -1.52
C PHE A 480 2.31 8.85 -0.11
N LEU A 481 2.40 10.10 0.35
CA LEU A 481 2.86 10.40 1.70
C LEU A 481 1.92 9.82 2.75
N GLU A 482 0.61 9.91 2.52
CA GLU A 482 -0.40 9.31 3.39
C GLU A 482 -0.25 7.79 3.50
N GLU A 483 -0.10 7.09 2.36
CA GLU A 483 0.12 5.64 2.31
C GLU A 483 1.42 5.23 3.02
N GLN A 484 2.52 5.98 2.83
CA GLN A 484 3.77 5.69 3.53
C GLN A 484 3.67 6.00 5.03
N ALA A 485 2.99 7.08 5.41
CA ALA A 485 2.77 7.44 6.81
C ALA A 485 1.96 6.35 7.54
N GLU A 486 0.85 5.88 6.96
CA GLU A 486 0.04 4.80 7.52
C GLU A 486 0.86 3.52 7.71
N ARG A 487 1.64 3.11 6.70
CA ARG A 487 2.52 1.92 6.79
C ARG A 487 3.59 2.05 7.87
N LEU A 488 4.11 3.25 8.06
CA LEU A 488 5.05 3.57 9.13
C LEU A 488 4.36 3.76 10.49
N GLY A 489 3.02 3.73 10.57
CA GLY A 489 2.27 3.98 11.80
C GLY A 489 2.40 5.43 12.28
N ILE A 490 2.39 6.39 11.36
CA ILE A 490 2.55 7.83 11.59
C ILE A 490 1.28 8.53 11.11
N ARG A 491 0.78 9.49 11.89
CA ARG A 491 -0.33 10.33 11.43
C ARG A 491 0.16 11.33 10.38
N ILE A 492 -0.52 11.37 9.23
CA ILE A 492 -0.16 12.32 8.17
C ILE A 492 -0.33 13.78 8.63
N LYS A 493 -1.42 14.06 9.36
CA LYS A 493 -1.67 15.37 9.96
C LYS A 493 -0.77 15.59 11.17
N GLU A 494 -0.07 16.73 11.18
CA GLU A 494 0.85 17.23 12.22
C GLU A 494 2.11 16.40 12.44
N GLU A 495 1.98 15.10 12.67
CA GLU A 495 3.06 14.22 13.11
C GLU A 495 4.10 14.01 12.01
N PHE A 496 3.68 13.72 10.77
CA PHE A 496 4.59 13.57 9.63
C PHE A 496 5.46 14.82 9.43
N ALA A 497 4.84 16.00 9.36
CA ALA A 497 5.55 17.26 9.14
C ALA A 497 6.53 17.57 10.28
N ARG A 498 6.12 17.36 11.54
CA ARG A 498 6.99 17.53 12.70
C ARG A 498 8.21 16.61 12.66
N MET A 499 8.01 15.33 12.32
CA MET A 499 9.11 14.38 12.18
C MET A 499 10.04 14.80 11.03
N ALA A 500 9.49 15.08 9.85
CA ALA A 500 10.28 15.48 8.68
C ALA A 500 11.17 16.70 8.97
N LEU A 501 10.61 17.73 9.63
CA LEU A 501 11.33 18.96 9.97
C LEU A 501 12.34 18.80 11.11
N SER A 502 12.25 17.73 11.91
CA SER A 502 13.21 17.43 12.99
C SER A 502 14.43 16.63 12.53
N SER A 503 14.44 16.13 11.30
CA SER A 503 15.55 15.32 10.78
C SER A 503 16.78 16.17 10.47
N GLU A 504 17.94 15.72 10.96
CA GLU A 504 19.24 16.33 10.66
C GLU A 504 19.93 15.69 9.46
N ALA A 505 19.55 14.45 9.10
CA ALA A 505 20.14 13.70 7.99
C ALA A 505 19.09 12.97 7.13
N PRO A 506 18.15 13.69 6.46
CA PRO A 506 17.11 13.07 5.65
C PRO A 506 17.66 12.07 4.64
N VAL A 507 17.18 10.82 4.65
CA VAL A 507 17.72 9.75 3.78
C VAL A 507 17.47 10.08 2.31
N ARG A 508 18.52 10.00 1.49
CA ARG A 508 18.44 10.19 0.04
C ARG A 508 17.96 8.90 -0.63
N MET A 509 16.65 8.85 -0.88
CA MET A 509 16.00 7.78 -1.65
C MET A 509 16.06 8.09 -3.15
N GLY A 510 15.86 7.09 -4.02
CA GLY A 510 15.94 7.25 -5.46
C GLY A 510 14.89 8.21 -6.04
N GLU A 511 15.17 8.77 -7.23
CA GLU A 511 14.29 9.70 -7.97
C GLU A 511 13.37 8.98 -8.98
N ARG A 512 13.01 7.73 -8.67
CA ARG A 512 12.14 6.89 -9.50
C ARG A 512 10.67 7.09 -9.13
N CYS A 513 9.75 6.28 -9.68
CA CYS A 513 8.33 6.37 -9.32
C CYS A 513 8.07 5.91 -7.88
N THR A 514 6.89 6.24 -7.35
CA THR A 514 6.49 5.94 -5.95
C THR A 514 6.63 4.49 -5.53
N VAL A 515 6.45 3.53 -6.45
CA VAL A 515 6.65 2.11 -6.15
C VAL A 515 8.12 1.82 -5.80
N PHE A 516 9.06 2.40 -6.53
CA PHE A 516 10.48 2.25 -6.22
C PHE A 516 10.88 3.02 -4.96
N MET A 517 10.27 4.19 -4.73
CA MET A 517 10.51 4.95 -3.50
C MET A 517 10.01 4.20 -2.28
N GLU A 518 8.86 3.53 -2.37
CA GLU A 518 8.35 2.60 -1.36
C GLU A 518 9.31 1.43 -1.13
N GLN A 519 9.84 0.84 -2.21
CA GLN A 519 10.83 -0.24 -2.10
C GLN A 519 12.13 0.23 -1.45
N ASP A 520 12.62 1.43 -1.79
CA ASP A 520 13.78 2.05 -1.17
C ASP A 520 13.53 2.32 0.31
N LEU A 521 12.39 2.94 0.66
CA LEU A 521 11.95 3.17 2.04
C LEU A 521 11.97 1.86 2.84
N ASN A 522 11.32 0.83 2.31
CA ASN A 522 11.29 -0.50 2.92
C ASN A 522 12.71 -1.05 3.08
N ASN A 523 13.55 -1.00 2.04
CA ASN A 523 14.91 -1.52 2.10
C ASN A 523 15.76 -0.81 3.18
N TYR A 524 15.69 0.52 3.24
CA TYR A 524 16.38 1.29 4.28
C TYR A 524 15.84 0.99 5.69
N LEU A 525 14.52 0.85 5.84
CA LEU A 525 13.90 0.44 7.10
C LEU A 525 14.40 -0.94 7.55
N HIS A 526 14.40 -1.93 6.65
CA HIS A 526 14.91 -3.28 6.93
C HIS A 526 16.41 -3.28 7.28
N ARG A 527 17.17 -2.32 6.76
CA ARG A 527 18.60 -2.14 7.05
C ARG A 527 18.87 -1.34 8.33
N GLY A 528 17.83 -0.86 9.03
CA GLY A 528 17.93 -0.15 10.31
C GLY A 528 18.03 1.37 10.21
N ALA A 529 17.55 1.99 9.13
CA ALA A 529 17.50 3.45 9.02
C ALA A 529 16.52 4.07 10.03
N ASN A 530 16.89 5.24 10.58
CA ASN A 530 16.04 5.99 11.51
C ASN A 530 14.76 6.46 10.79
N ARG A 531 13.61 6.21 11.42
CA ARG A 531 12.29 6.59 10.89
C ARG A 531 12.16 8.08 10.62
N VAL A 532 12.75 8.94 11.45
CA VAL A 532 12.72 10.41 11.27
C VAL A 532 13.40 10.81 9.97
N ASP A 533 14.56 10.22 9.68
CA ASP A 533 15.32 10.52 8.47
C ASP A 533 14.65 9.95 7.22
N LEU A 534 13.98 8.80 7.34
CA LEU A 534 13.18 8.23 6.26
C LEU A 534 11.98 9.14 5.91
N VAL A 535 11.27 9.66 6.93
CA VAL A 535 10.12 10.55 6.75
C VAL A 535 10.53 11.85 6.05
N ALA A 536 11.64 12.46 6.47
CA ALA A 536 12.19 13.63 5.78
C ALA A 536 12.65 13.32 4.35
N GLY A 537 13.23 12.13 4.13
CA GLY A 537 13.60 11.64 2.81
C GLY A 537 12.40 11.53 1.86
N LEU A 538 11.26 11.03 2.34
CA LEU A 538 10.01 10.95 1.56
C LEU A 538 9.52 12.33 1.10
N ALA A 539 9.61 13.36 1.95
CA ALA A 539 9.25 14.72 1.58
C ALA A 539 10.14 15.27 0.45
N TYR A 540 11.46 15.06 0.53
CA TYR A 540 12.38 15.39 -0.56
C TYR A 540 12.03 14.66 -1.86
N SER A 541 11.80 13.36 -1.77
CA SER A 541 11.50 12.51 -2.91
C SER A 541 10.22 12.91 -3.65
N VAL A 542 9.21 13.40 -2.91
CA VAL A 542 7.99 13.98 -3.49
C VAL A 542 8.30 15.24 -4.31
N VAL A 543 9.01 16.20 -3.70
CA VAL A 543 9.32 17.48 -4.36
C VAL A 543 10.24 17.28 -5.57
N ILE A 544 11.27 16.44 -5.45
CA ILE A 544 12.20 16.17 -6.55
C ILE A 544 11.47 15.52 -7.73
N ASN A 545 10.56 14.58 -7.47
CA ASN A 545 9.75 14.01 -8.54
C ASN A 545 8.81 15.04 -9.17
N TYR A 546 8.16 15.89 -8.38
CA TYR A 546 7.31 16.96 -8.89
C TYR A 546 8.10 17.89 -9.84
N LEU A 547 9.27 18.36 -9.42
CA LEU A 547 10.14 19.21 -10.23
C LEU A 547 10.59 18.50 -11.52
N ASN A 548 11.03 17.25 -11.42
CA ASN A 548 11.56 16.50 -12.56
C ASN A 548 10.48 16.00 -13.54
N ARG A 549 9.25 15.76 -13.08
CA ARG A 549 8.19 15.09 -13.86
C ARG A 549 7.02 15.97 -14.22
N VAL A 550 6.72 17.00 -13.44
CA VAL A 550 5.64 17.96 -13.71
C VAL A 550 6.24 19.25 -14.26
N VAL A 551 7.10 19.90 -13.49
CA VAL A 551 7.72 21.18 -13.89
C VAL A 551 8.62 21.01 -15.11
N ARG A 552 9.48 19.99 -15.13
CA ARG A 552 10.36 19.61 -16.27
C ARG A 552 11.20 20.77 -16.83
N GLY A 553 11.76 21.60 -15.94
CA GLY A 553 12.59 22.74 -16.33
C GLY A 553 11.81 23.94 -16.90
N ARG A 554 10.47 23.95 -16.79
CA ARG A 554 9.67 25.15 -17.04
C ARG A 554 10.09 26.29 -16.12
N LEU A 555 9.86 27.52 -16.59
CA LEU A 555 10.19 28.73 -15.85
C LEU A 555 9.35 28.81 -14.57
N ILE A 556 10.02 28.96 -13.43
CA ILE A 556 9.41 29.29 -12.14
C ILE A 556 9.63 30.77 -11.93
N GLY A 557 8.56 31.54 -11.70
CA GLY A 557 8.64 32.97 -11.46
C GLY A 557 8.95 33.32 -10.00
N GLU A 558 8.56 34.51 -9.55
CA GLU A 558 8.96 35.10 -8.27
C GLU A 558 7.90 34.93 -7.19
N THR A 559 6.62 35.05 -7.55
CA THR A 559 5.47 34.93 -6.64
C THR A 559 4.84 33.55 -6.82
N ILE A 560 5.30 32.62 -5.99
CA ILE A 560 4.94 31.20 -6.03
C ILE A 560 3.89 30.89 -4.97
N TYR A 561 2.77 30.29 -5.40
CA TYR A 561 1.73 29.80 -4.50
C TYR A 561 1.81 28.27 -4.41
N PHE A 562 1.90 27.76 -3.18
CA PHE A 562 1.73 26.34 -2.90
C PHE A 562 0.25 26.05 -2.60
N GLN A 563 -0.32 25.11 -3.33
CA GLN A 563 -1.71 24.68 -3.22
C GLN A 563 -1.80 23.15 -3.16
N GLY A 564 -2.98 22.64 -2.82
CA GLY A 564 -3.23 21.22 -2.62
C GLY A 564 -3.45 20.86 -1.15
N GLY A 565 -3.92 19.63 -0.93
CA GLY A 565 -4.24 19.10 0.39
C GLY A 565 -3.75 17.66 0.54
N THR A 566 -3.03 17.39 1.64
CA THR A 566 -2.54 16.09 2.06
C THR A 566 -3.19 15.62 3.35
#